data_AF-A0A914X2P6-F1
#
_entry.id   AF-A0A914X2P6-F1
#
_cell.length_a   1.000
_cell.length_b   1.000
_cell.length_c   1.000
_cell.angle_alpha   90.00
_cell.angle_beta   90.00
_cell.angle_gamma   90.00
#
_symmetry.space_group_name_H-M   'P 1'
#
loop_
_entity.id
_entity.type
_entity.pdbx_description
1 polymer ?
#
loop_
_entity_poly.entity_id
_entity_poly.type
_entity_poly.pdbx_seq_one_letter_code
_entity_poly.pdbx_strand_id
1 'polypeptide(L)'
;MHYGMMTCYGCKGFFRRAIKNNHRYICRYKSNCIIDKQQRNACRYCRMKRCIDVGMNPNAVQPDRDVTGKQRSSRSSKVTEETVRSPINKTSEWALRVPLDSRSLMLCFMDI
;
A
#
# COMPACT_ATOMS: atom_id res chain seq x y z
N MET A 1 5.09 -11.22 7.85
CA MET A 1 3.82 -10.49 7.68
C MET A 1 4.08 -8.99 7.56
N HIS A 2 3.47 -8.31 6.59
CA HIS A 2 3.60 -6.87 6.37
C HIS A 2 2.23 -6.26 6.05
N TYR A 3 1.83 -5.27 6.84
CA TYR A 3 0.56 -4.55 6.66
C TYR A 3 -0.66 -5.48 6.58
N GLY A 4 -0.70 -6.53 7.40
CA GLY A 4 -1.83 -7.46 7.48
C GLY A 4 -1.69 -8.74 6.63
N MET A 5 -0.74 -8.83 5.69
CA MET A 5 -0.61 -10.00 4.81
C MET A 5 0.81 -10.54 4.70
N MET A 6 0.96 -11.82 4.33
CA MET A 6 2.25 -12.41 4.01
C MET A 6 2.72 -11.93 2.63
N THR A 7 3.72 -11.06 2.63
CA THR A 7 4.26 -10.47 1.40
C THR A 7 5.79 -10.38 1.47
N CYS A 8 6.44 -10.28 0.32
CA CYS A 8 7.89 -10.12 0.25
C CYS A 8 8.34 -8.69 0.59
N TYR A 9 9.63 -8.52 0.94
CA TYR A 9 10.23 -7.22 1.26
C TYR A 9 10.08 -6.16 0.16
N GLY A 10 10.10 -6.58 -1.10
CA GLY A 10 9.90 -5.67 -2.23
C GLY A 10 8.49 -5.05 -2.24
N CYS A 11 7.46 -5.83 -1.95
CA CYS A 11 6.09 -5.34 -1.87
C CYS A 11 5.84 -4.55 -0.57
N LYS A 12 6.46 -4.93 0.55
CA LYS A 12 6.49 -4.12 1.78
C LYS A 12 6.94 -2.69 1.51
N GLY A 13 8.13 -2.52 0.92
CA GLY A 13 8.72 -1.21 0.68
C GLY A 13 7.95 -0.40 -0.36
N PHE A 14 7.46 -1.07 -1.41
CA PHE A 14 6.63 -0.44 -2.44
C PHE A 14 5.32 0.10 -1.84
N PHE A 15 4.58 -0.73 -1.11
CA PHE A 15 3.30 -0.36 -0.49
C PHE A 15 3.45 0.82 0.45
N ARG A 16 4.45 0.79 1.36
CA ARG A 16 4.74 1.89 2.28
C ARG A 16 4.93 3.23 1.56
N ARG A 17 5.79 3.27 0.54
CA ARG A 17 6.10 4.50 -0.21
C ARG A 17 4.87 5.01 -0.95
N ALA A 18 4.13 4.09 -1.55
CA ALA A 18 2.95 4.42 -2.32
C ALA A 18 1.84 5.03 -1.45
N ILE A 19 1.59 4.49 -0.25
CA ILE A 19 0.63 5.07 0.70
C ILE A 19 1.14 6.38 1.29
N LYS A 20 2.38 6.43 1.80
CA LYS A 20 2.93 7.64 2.44
C LYS A 20 2.92 8.86 1.54
N ASN A 21 3.29 8.70 0.27
CA ASN A 21 3.35 9.82 -0.66
C ASN A 21 2.04 9.95 -1.47
N ASN A 22 0.99 9.22 -1.09
CA ASN A 22 -0.32 9.21 -1.76
C ASN A 22 -0.20 9.04 -3.29
N HIS A 23 0.65 8.12 -3.74
CA HIS A 23 0.94 7.92 -5.16
C HIS A 23 -0.30 7.44 -5.91
N ARG A 24 -0.69 8.18 -6.94
CA ARG A 24 -1.69 7.75 -7.92
C ARG A 24 -0.98 7.20 -9.14
N TYR A 25 -1.03 5.88 -9.30
CA TYR A 25 -0.47 5.22 -10.48
C TYR A 25 -1.53 5.06 -11.56
N ILE A 26 -1.10 5.07 -12.83
CA ILE A 26 -1.96 4.81 -14.00
C ILE A 26 -1.40 3.59 -14.72
N CYS A 27 -2.28 2.66 -15.12
CA CYS A 27 -1.87 1.55 -15.98
C CYS A 27 -1.69 2.04 -17.41
N ARG A 28 -0.63 1.59 -18.09
CA ARG A 28 -0.42 1.85 -19.52
C ARG A 28 -1.15 0.83 -20.42
N TYR A 29 -1.79 -0.16 -19.82
CA TYR A 29 -2.46 -1.28 -20.48
C TYR A 29 -3.89 -1.40 -19.95
N LYS A 30 -4.43 -2.62 -19.86
CA LYS A 30 -5.82 -2.90 -19.46
C LYS A 30 -6.02 -3.13 -17.96
N SER A 31 -5.19 -2.50 -17.11
CA SER A 31 -5.30 -2.59 -15.64
C SER A 31 -5.26 -4.02 -15.06
N ASN A 32 -4.71 -4.97 -15.82
CA ASN A 32 -4.69 -6.40 -15.53
C ASN A 32 -3.29 -7.03 -15.74
N CYS A 33 -2.22 -6.23 -15.63
CA CYS A 33 -0.86 -6.72 -15.82
C CYS A 33 -0.51 -7.83 -14.81
N ILE A 34 0.19 -8.85 -15.29
CA ILE A 34 0.69 -9.95 -14.45
C ILE A 34 1.79 -9.42 -13.52
N ILE A 35 1.67 -9.72 -12.23
CA ILE A 35 2.63 -9.31 -11.19
C ILE A 35 3.34 -10.54 -10.64
N ASP A 36 4.55 -10.79 -11.12
CA ASP A 36 5.42 -11.87 -10.65
C ASP A 36 6.73 -11.31 -10.03
N LYS A 37 7.66 -12.19 -9.66
CA LYS A 37 8.95 -11.78 -9.07
C LYS A 37 9.83 -10.97 -10.02
N GLN A 38 9.79 -11.24 -11.33
CA GLN A 38 10.66 -10.64 -12.35
C GLN A 38 10.10 -9.31 -12.89
N GLN A 39 8.79 -9.24 -13.16
CA GLN A 39 8.14 -8.13 -13.86
C GLN A 39 7.17 -7.30 -13.01
N ARG A 40 7.09 -7.52 -11.69
CA ARG A 40 6.30 -6.64 -10.78
C ARG A 40 6.61 -5.15 -10.86
N ASN A 41 7.79 -4.77 -11.37
CA ASN A 41 8.17 -3.36 -11.53
C ASN A 41 7.65 -2.73 -12.83
N ALA A 42 7.17 -3.53 -13.79
CA ALA A 42 6.70 -3.05 -15.09
C ALA A 42 5.44 -2.18 -14.98
N CYS A 43 4.51 -2.52 -14.08
CA CYS A 43 3.29 -1.74 -13.87
C CYS A 43 3.05 -1.44 -12.38
N ARG A 44 3.30 -0.19 -11.98
CA ARG A 44 3.07 0.28 -10.60
C ARG A 44 1.60 0.25 -10.22
N TYR A 45 0.70 0.57 -11.16
CA TYR A 45 -0.75 0.52 -10.93
C TYR A 45 -1.19 -0.90 -10.57
N CYS A 46 -0.93 -1.88 -11.44
CA CYS A 46 -1.36 -3.26 -11.22
C CYS A 46 -0.69 -3.87 -9.99
N ARG A 47 0.56 -3.48 -9.69
CA ARG A 47 1.24 -3.90 -8.47
C ARG A 47 0.54 -3.36 -7.22
N MET A 48 0.19 -2.07 -7.18
CA MET A 48 -0.54 -1.49 -6.05
C MET A 48 -1.93 -2.10 -5.92
N LYS A 49 -2.67 -2.20 -7.03
CA LYS A 49 -3.96 -2.88 -7.06
C LYS A 49 -3.86 -4.29 -6.46
N ARG A 50 -2.88 -5.09 -6.90
CA ARG A 50 -2.65 -6.44 -6.35
C ARG A 50 -2.33 -6.43 -4.87
N CYS A 51 -1.54 -5.48 -4.36
CA CYS A 51 -1.26 -5.35 -2.92
C CYS A 51 -2.55 -5.16 -2.11
N ILE A 52 -3.46 -4.31 -2.58
CA ILE A 52 -4.74 -4.06 -1.92
C ILE A 52 -5.65 -5.29 -2.08
N ASP A 53 -5.74 -5.87 -3.27
CA ASP A 53 -6.59 -7.03 -3.57
C ASP A 53 -6.23 -8.25 -2.71
N VAL A 54 -4.94 -8.45 -2.38
CA VAL A 54 -4.52 -9.53 -1.47
C VAL A 54 -4.72 -9.19 0.01
N GLY A 55 -5.15 -7.97 0.35
CA GLY A 55 -5.48 -7.57 1.73
C GLY A 55 -4.43 -6.74 2.47
N MET A 56 -3.43 -6.15 1.79
CA MET A 56 -2.53 -5.22 2.48
C MET A 56 -3.30 -3.98 2.93
N ASN A 57 -3.29 -3.70 4.23
CA ASN A 57 -4.08 -2.62 4.84
C ASN A 57 -3.32 -1.27 4.80
N PRO A 58 -3.82 -0.26 4.08
CA PRO A 58 -3.21 1.08 4.04
C PRO A 58 -3.16 1.77 5.40
N ASN A 59 -4.15 1.52 6.26
CA ASN A 59 -4.23 2.11 7.59
C ASN A 59 -3.16 1.55 8.55
N ALA A 60 -2.57 0.40 8.23
CA ALA A 60 -1.44 -0.15 8.95
C ALA A 60 -0.11 0.55 8.62
N VAL A 61 -0.09 1.45 7.61
CA VAL A 61 1.06 2.32 7.35
C VAL A 61 0.98 3.50 8.29
N GLN A 62 1.78 3.46 9.36
CA GLN A 62 1.85 4.55 10.32
C GLN A 62 2.29 5.86 9.64
N PRO A 63 1.71 7.00 10.07
CA PRO A 63 2.22 8.32 9.70
C PRO A 63 3.68 8.47 10.15
N ASP A 64 4.35 9.51 9.67
CA ASP A 64 5.70 9.80 10.17
C ASP A 64 5.65 9.96 11.69
N ARG A 65 6.63 9.34 12.37
CA ARG A 65 6.76 9.52 13.82
C ARG A 65 7.12 10.98 14.05
N ASP A 66 6.53 11.58 15.08
CA ASP A 66 7.01 12.85 15.60
C ASP A 66 8.52 12.73 15.86
N VAL A 67 9.26 13.78 15.53
CA VAL A 67 10.74 13.78 15.61
C VAL A 67 11.17 13.78 17.08
N THR A 68 11.08 12.64 17.75
CA THR A 68 11.79 12.41 19.00
C THR A 68 13.26 12.15 18.66
N GLY A 69 14.05 13.23 18.66
CA GLY A 69 15.49 13.19 18.44
C GLY A 69 15.88 13.17 16.96
N LYS A 70 16.43 14.29 16.47
CA LYS A 70 17.09 14.36 15.15
C LYS A 70 18.26 13.38 15.11
N GLN A 71 18.11 12.23 14.45
CA GLN A 71 19.26 11.62 13.80
C GLN A 71 19.52 12.44 12.53
N ARG A 72 20.59 13.24 12.56
CA ARG A 72 21.07 14.01 11.40
C ARG A 72 21.48 13.03 10.29
N SER A 73 20.57 12.69 9.39
CA SER A 73 20.96 12.17 8.08
C SER A 73 21.09 13.35 7.12
N SER A 74 22.32 13.76 6.85
CA SER A 74 22.65 14.75 5.83
C SER A 74 22.30 14.21 4.44
N ARG A 75 21.09 14.50 3.96
CA ARG A 75 20.74 14.51 2.53
C ARG A 75 19.61 15.51 2.32
N SER A 76 20.01 16.77 2.18
CA SER A 76 19.18 17.89 1.78
C SER A 76 18.74 17.72 0.34
N SER A 77 17.44 17.87 0.06
CA SER A 77 16.92 18.41 -1.20
C SER A 77 15.49 18.92 -0.98
N LYS A 78 15.22 20.08 -1.56
CA LYS A 78 14.30 21.13 -1.13
C LYS A 78 12.82 20.84 -1.42
N VAL A 79 11.96 21.38 -0.55
CA VAL A 79 10.49 21.47 -0.69
C VAL A 79 10.14 22.72 -1.50
N THR A 80 9.13 22.63 -2.36
CA THR A 80 8.34 23.78 -2.83
C THR A 80 6.85 23.51 -2.59
N GLU A 81 6.26 24.40 -1.79
CA GLU A 81 4.84 24.73 -1.59
C GLU A 81 4.21 25.17 -2.93
N GLU A 82 2.94 25.02 -3.35
CA GLU A 82 1.60 24.92 -2.74
C GLU A 82 0.67 24.15 -3.72
N THR A 83 -0.46 23.59 -3.23
CA THR A 83 -1.82 23.74 -3.83
C THR A 83 -2.86 22.97 -2.96
N VAL A 84 -3.64 23.76 -2.21
CA VAL A 84 -5.05 23.57 -1.78
C VAL A 84 -5.49 22.20 -1.24
N ARG A 85 -5.58 22.14 0.10
CA ARG A 85 -6.21 21.06 0.87
C ARG A 85 -7.74 21.21 0.84
N SER A 86 -8.43 20.28 0.18
CA SER A 86 -9.89 20.12 0.34
C SER A 86 -10.20 19.09 1.45
N PRO A 87 -11.25 19.30 2.26
CA PRO A 87 -11.66 18.36 3.30
C PRO A 87 -12.51 17.24 2.69
N ILE A 88 -11.97 16.03 2.56
CA ILE A 88 -12.74 14.87 2.10
C ILE A 88 -13.25 14.12 3.32
N ASN A 89 -14.58 14.19 3.51
CA ASN A 89 -15.35 13.49 4.52
C ASN A 89 -15.07 11.98 4.50
N LYS A 90 -14.82 11.42 5.69
CA LYS A 90 -14.50 10.01 5.92
C LYS A 90 -15.76 9.15 5.84
N THR A 91 -15.97 8.47 4.72
CA THR A 91 -16.69 7.19 4.68
C THR A 91 -15.86 6.20 3.87
N SER A 92 -15.42 5.13 4.53
CA SER A 92 -14.38 4.22 4.06
C SER A 92 -14.91 3.24 3.00
N GLU A 93 -14.84 3.65 1.75
CA GLU A 93 -15.19 2.83 0.58
C GLU A 93 -14.26 1.60 0.35
N TRP A 94 -13.19 1.46 1.14
CA TRP A 94 -12.28 0.31 1.06
C TRP A 94 -12.83 -0.94 1.77
N ALA A 95 -13.76 -0.78 2.72
CA ALA A 95 -14.35 -1.89 3.47
C ALA A 95 -15.30 -2.75 2.59
N LEU A 96 -15.87 -2.16 1.55
CA LEU A 96 -16.86 -2.80 0.67
C LEU A 96 -16.24 -3.66 -0.44
N ARG A 97 -14.91 -3.63 -0.62
CA ARG A 97 -14.20 -4.35 -1.69
C ARG A 97 -13.47 -5.61 -1.22
N VAL A 98 -13.59 -5.98 0.06
CA VAL A 98 -13.03 -7.23 0.59
C VAL A 98 -13.97 -8.38 0.24
N PRO A 99 -13.55 -9.38 -0.56
CA PRO A 99 -14.40 -10.52 -0.91
C PRO A 99 -14.78 -11.32 0.34
N LEU A 100 -16.07 -11.65 0.49
CA LEU A 100 -16.64 -12.38 1.63
C LEU A 100 -16.01 -13.78 1.83
N ASP A 101 -15.40 -14.35 0.80
CA ASP A 101 -14.73 -15.66 0.84
C ASP A 101 -13.41 -15.68 1.62
N SER A 102 -12.91 -14.51 2.05
CA SER A 102 -11.70 -14.47 2.89
C SER A 102 -11.96 -14.87 4.34
N ARG A 103 -13.20 -15.19 4.70
CA ARG A 103 -13.59 -15.66 6.05
C ARG A 103 -13.58 -17.18 6.20
N SER A 104 -13.59 -17.95 5.11
CA SER A 104 -13.59 -19.42 5.17
C SER A 104 -12.20 -20.05 5.23
N LEU A 105 -11.12 -19.35 4.84
CA LEU A 105 -9.77 -19.91 4.89
C LEU A 105 -9.11 -19.88 6.29
N MET A 106 -9.72 -19.18 7.26
CA MET A 106 -9.27 -19.12 8.65
C MET A 106 -9.92 -20.18 9.56
N LEU A 107 -10.65 -21.15 8.99
CA LEU A 107 -11.28 -22.24 9.75
C LEU A 107 -10.85 -23.65 9.28
N CYS A 108 -10.03 -23.80 8.24
CA CYS A 108 -9.57 -25.12 7.76
C CYS A 108 -8.16 -25.53 8.23
N PHE A 109 -7.51 -24.79 9.12
CA PHE A 109 -6.15 -25.12 9.60
C PHE A 109 -6.05 -25.33 11.13
N MET A 110 -7.17 -25.60 11.80
CA MET A 110 -7.19 -25.95 13.22
C MET A 110 -7.81 -27.34 13.49
N ASP A 111 -7.77 -28.25 12.51
CA ASP A 111 -8.14 -29.66 12.67
C ASP A 111 -7.10 -30.58 12.01
N ILE A 112 -5.88 -30.62 12.57
CA ILE A 112 -4.88 -31.72 12.49
C ILE A 112 -3.97 -31.62 13.72
#